data_AF-A0A813FM58-F1
#
_entry.id   AF-A0A813FM58-F1
#
_cell.length_a   1.000
_cell.length_b   1.000
_cell.length_c   1.000
_cell.angle_alpha   90.00
_cell.angle_beta   90.00
_cell.angle_gamma   90.00
#
_symmetry.space_group_name_H-M   'P 1'
#
loop_
_entity.id
_entity.type
_entity.pdbx_description
1 polymer ?
#
loop_
_entity_poly.entity_id
_entity_poly.type
_entity_poly.pdbx_seq_one_letter_code
_entity_poly.pdbx_strand_id
1 'polypeptide(L)'
;LREERALRPDTLADACCSRQSDCCLPRTWHRLVSFAPSVAEITIQAKSSHLMEAKLAAMRREAALFYSRYPGQTWKNVISLGDMKYEHEAVKAMSASRVPTQARERLRTKSFVLSSSPELRELTQQLRVWGLLLPACARFDGDMDVDLSASVRPFEALSHALHIPQLARLPVQGCFDLDPEEQQLWQEELLDDLAVILHEAFTSDSQPRGLSASPKPRLELPKYGQFH
;
A
#
# COMPACT_ATOMS: atom_id res chain seq x y z
N LEU A 1 16.15 -14.24 -41.23
CA LEU A 1 17.18 -13.39 -41.90
C LEU A 1 16.58 -12.00 -42.12
N ARG A 2 16.56 -11.18 -41.06
CA ARG A 2 16.23 -9.75 -41.11
C ARG A 2 17.38 -9.04 -40.41
N GLU A 3 18.13 -8.26 -41.17
CA GLU A 3 19.25 -7.45 -40.70
C GLU A 3 18.74 -6.29 -39.83
N GLU A 4 19.09 -6.29 -38.54
CA GLU A 4 19.00 -5.10 -37.70
C GLU A 4 20.33 -4.34 -37.75
N ARG A 5 20.30 -3.15 -38.35
CA ARG A 5 21.41 -2.19 -38.32
C ARG A 5 21.46 -1.51 -36.95
N ALA A 6 22.58 -1.71 -36.27
CA ALA A 6 22.97 -0.97 -35.08
C ALA A 6 23.25 0.51 -35.40
N LEU A 7 22.57 1.42 -34.69
CA LEU A 7 22.91 2.84 -34.62
C LEU A 7 23.70 3.09 -33.34
N ARG A 8 24.98 3.42 -33.49
CA ARG A 8 25.82 3.99 -32.44
C ARG A 8 25.52 5.50 -32.33
N PRO A 9 25.33 6.04 -31.12
CA PRO A 9 25.53 7.47 -30.90
C PRO A 9 26.98 7.73 -30.48
N ASP A 10 27.73 8.28 -31.43
CA ASP A 10 29.04 8.88 -31.19
C ASP A 10 28.92 10.13 -30.30
N THR A 11 29.83 10.18 -29.34
CA THR A 11 30.51 11.35 -28.78
C THR A 11 30.31 12.69 -29.50
N LEU A 12 29.66 13.63 -28.81
CA LEU A 12 29.80 15.08 -29.02
C LEU A 12 30.09 15.69 -27.63
N ALA A 13 31.37 15.95 -27.34
CA ALA A 13 32.05 17.22 -27.62
C ALA A 13 31.89 18.20 -26.44
N ASP A 14 32.71 17.96 -25.42
CA ASP A 14 33.25 19.00 -24.55
C ASP A 14 34.10 19.96 -25.39
N ALA A 15 33.64 21.19 -25.61
CA ALA A 15 34.52 22.33 -25.83
C ALA A 15 33.78 23.67 -25.76
N CYS A 16 34.44 24.60 -25.04
CA CYS A 16 34.48 26.04 -25.28
C CYS A 16 33.75 26.92 -24.25
N CYS A 17 34.39 27.03 -23.08
CA CYS A 17 34.38 28.23 -22.26
C CYS A 17 35.53 29.13 -22.72
N SER A 18 35.24 30.37 -23.17
CA SER A 18 36.01 31.59 -22.87
C SER A 18 35.73 32.69 -23.90
N ARG A 19 34.78 33.59 -23.61
CA ARG A 19 34.92 35.02 -23.94
C ARG A 19 33.88 35.85 -23.19
N GLN A 20 34.42 36.58 -22.21
CA GLN A 20 33.83 37.78 -21.64
C GLN A 20 33.55 38.79 -22.75
N SER A 21 32.30 39.24 -22.84
CA SER A 21 31.94 40.60 -23.24
C SER A 21 30.54 40.89 -22.68
N ASP A 22 30.46 42.00 -21.97
CA ASP A 22 29.27 42.50 -21.29
C ASP A 22 28.02 42.54 -22.18
N CYS A 23 26.97 41.88 -21.72
CA CYS A 23 25.60 42.14 -22.17
C CYS A 23 24.72 42.25 -20.92
N CYS A 24 24.49 43.49 -20.50
CA CYS A 24 23.51 43.89 -19.52
C CYS A 24 22.09 43.60 -20.07
N LEU A 25 21.64 42.35 -19.94
CA LEU A 25 20.22 42.00 -20.02
C LEU A 25 19.71 41.68 -18.61
N PRO A 26 18.56 42.23 -18.19
CA PRO A 26 18.04 42.06 -16.85
C PRO A 26 17.74 40.59 -16.53
N ARG A 27 18.34 40.09 -15.45
CA ARG A 27 18.28 38.71 -14.92
C ARG A 27 16.91 38.28 -14.35
N THR A 28 15.80 38.89 -14.76
CA THR A 28 14.49 38.69 -14.11
C THR A 28 13.48 37.86 -14.90
N TRP A 29 13.82 37.34 -16.09
CA TRP A 29 12.85 36.60 -16.94
C TRP A 29 13.11 35.11 -17.17
N HIS A 30 14.21 34.52 -16.66
CA HIS A 30 14.46 33.08 -16.80
C HIS A 30 13.72 32.19 -15.79
N ARG A 31 12.75 32.73 -15.04
CA ARG A 31 12.03 32.01 -13.97
C ARG A 31 10.52 32.03 -14.12
N LEU A 32 10.03 31.98 -15.36
CA LEU A 32 8.58 31.90 -15.68
C LEU A 32 8.26 30.92 -16.82
N VAL A 33 9.13 29.94 -17.07
CA VAL A 33 8.79 28.77 -17.89
C VAL A 33 8.91 27.54 -16.99
N SER A 34 7.95 27.40 -16.09
CA SER A 34 7.93 26.27 -15.16
C SER A 34 6.48 25.85 -14.94
N PHE A 35 6.19 24.59 -15.31
CA PHE A 35 5.02 23.80 -14.92
C PHE A 35 3.67 24.11 -15.57
N ALA A 36 3.61 24.18 -16.91
CA ALA A 36 2.38 23.69 -17.57
C ALA A 36 2.52 22.17 -17.69
N PRO A 37 1.71 21.35 -16.97
CA PRO A 37 1.71 19.92 -17.17
C PRO A 37 1.39 19.62 -18.64
N SER A 38 2.01 18.58 -19.19
CA SER A 38 1.74 18.22 -20.58
C SER A 38 0.26 17.83 -20.74
N VAL A 39 -0.34 18.11 -21.90
CA VAL A 39 -1.75 17.74 -22.19
C VAL A 39 -1.99 16.22 -21.97
N ALA A 40 -0.96 15.40 -22.16
CA ALA A 40 -0.99 13.96 -21.88
C ALA A 40 -1.15 13.64 -20.38
N GLU A 41 -0.44 14.35 -19.49
CA GLU A 41 -0.53 14.16 -18.03
C GLU A 41 -1.91 14.53 -17.48
N ILE A 42 -2.50 15.62 -17.96
CA ILE A 42 -3.86 16.05 -17.58
C ILE A 42 -4.87 14.94 -17.89
N THR A 43 -4.68 14.24 -19.00
CA THR A 43 -5.57 13.14 -19.42
C THR A 43 -5.44 11.92 -18.51
N ILE A 44 -4.22 11.56 -18.09
CA ILE A 44 -3.97 10.43 -17.19
C ILE A 44 -4.58 10.69 -15.81
N GLN A 45 -4.40 11.90 -15.28
CA GLN A 45 -4.93 12.27 -13.97
C GLN A 45 -6.47 12.30 -13.95
N ALA A 46 -7.09 12.91 -14.97
CA ALA A 46 -8.55 12.92 -15.10
C ALA A 46 -9.12 11.50 -15.20
N LYS A 47 -8.47 10.63 -15.98
CA LYS A 47 -8.85 9.21 -16.08
C LYS A 47 -8.72 8.51 -14.72
N SER A 48 -7.62 8.74 -14.00
CA SER A 48 -7.42 8.14 -12.67
C SER A 48 -8.49 8.58 -11.66
N SER A 49 -8.86 9.87 -11.65
CA SER A 49 -9.94 10.39 -10.80
C SER A 49 -11.28 9.72 -11.12
N HIS A 50 -11.61 9.61 -12.41
CA HIS A 50 -12.83 8.95 -12.85
C HIS A 50 -12.87 7.47 -12.44
N LEU A 51 -11.76 6.73 -12.60
CA LEU A 51 -11.66 5.34 -12.18
C LEU A 51 -11.76 5.18 -10.65
N MET A 52 -11.16 6.09 -9.89
CA MET A 52 -11.28 6.12 -8.43
C MET A 52 -12.74 6.33 -8.00
N GLU A 53 -13.44 7.30 -8.59
CA GLU A 53 -14.85 7.58 -8.30
C GLU A 53 -15.74 6.38 -8.61
N ALA A 54 -15.54 5.75 -9.78
CA ALA A 54 -16.26 4.55 -10.16
C ALA A 54 -16.02 3.39 -9.19
N LYS A 55 -14.74 3.16 -8.81
CA LYS A 55 -14.38 2.11 -7.84
C LYS A 55 -14.96 2.40 -6.46
N LEU A 56 -14.90 3.64 -5.99
CA LEU A 56 -15.50 4.09 -4.73
C LEU A 56 -17.02 3.82 -4.71
N ALA A 57 -17.73 4.17 -5.78
CA ALA A 57 -19.16 3.92 -5.90
C ALA A 57 -19.47 2.41 -5.85
N ALA A 58 -18.70 1.59 -6.56
CA ALA A 58 -18.84 0.13 -6.54
C ALA A 58 -18.57 -0.46 -5.14
N MET A 59 -17.46 -0.09 -4.50
CA MET A 59 -17.10 -0.55 -3.16
C MET A 59 -18.18 -0.19 -2.13
N ARG A 60 -18.72 1.04 -2.17
CA ARG A 60 -19.81 1.46 -1.28
C ARG A 60 -21.07 0.61 -1.48
N ARG A 61 -21.44 0.35 -2.73
CA ARG A 61 -22.60 -0.48 -3.07
C ARG A 61 -22.41 -1.90 -2.52
N GLU A 62 -21.28 -2.54 -2.80
CA GLU A 62 -21.02 -3.92 -2.36
C GLU A 62 -20.93 -4.03 -0.84
N ALA A 63 -20.27 -3.09 -0.18
CA ALA A 63 -20.21 -3.07 1.28
C ALA A 63 -21.60 -2.84 1.90
N ALA A 64 -22.41 -1.94 1.34
CA ALA A 64 -23.80 -1.76 1.80
C ALA A 64 -24.64 -3.04 1.60
N LEU A 65 -24.52 -3.71 0.46
CA LEU A 65 -25.21 -4.98 0.18
C LEU A 65 -24.75 -6.12 1.09
N PHE A 66 -23.45 -6.22 1.38
CA PHE A 66 -22.91 -7.26 2.25
C PHE A 66 -23.33 -7.07 3.71
N TYR A 67 -23.16 -5.85 4.23
CA TYR A 67 -23.39 -5.53 5.64
C TYR A 67 -24.86 -5.25 5.99
N SER A 68 -25.77 -5.21 5.01
CA SER A 68 -27.22 -5.11 5.26
C SER A 68 -27.91 -6.46 5.43
N ARG A 69 -27.21 -7.59 5.20
CA ARG A 69 -27.82 -8.94 5.24
C ARG A 69 -28.31 -9.35 6.62
N TYR A 70 -27.70 -8.83 7.69
CA TYR A 70 -28.03 -9.21 9.06
C TYR A 70 -28.33 -7.97 9.92
N PRO A 71 -29.44 -7.96 10.68
CA PRO A 71 -29.75 -6.85 11.58
C PRO A 71 -28.64 -6.59 12.60
N GLY A 72 -28.25 -5.32 12.76
CA GLY A 72 -27.21 -4.92 13.70
C GLY A 72 -25.77 -5.20 13.25
N GLN A 73 -25.56 -5.71 12.03
CA GLN A 73 -24.22 -5.84 11.47
C GLN A 73 -23.62 -4.46 11.18
N THR A 74 -22.36 -4.27 11.57
CA THR A 74 -21.58 -3.04 11.32
C THR A 74 -20.36 -3.36 10.47
N TRP A 75 -19.80 -2.33 9.84
CA TRP A 75 -18.58 -2.50 9.06
C TRP A 75 -17.41 -2.62 10.02
N LYS A 76 -16.88 -3.84 10.19
CA LYS A 76 -15.83 -4.12 11.18
C LYS A 76 -14.44 -4.07 10.57
N ASN A 77 -14.27 -4.72 9.42
CA ASN A 77 -12.98 -4.92 8.79
C ASN A 77 -13.15 -4.98 7.27
N VAL A 78 -12.45 -4.11 6.55
CA VAL A 78 -12.41 -4.08 5.08
C VAL A 78 -10.95 -4.25 4.67
N ILE A 79 -10.69 -5.27 3.86
CA ILE A 79 -9.37 -5.57 3.31
C ILE A 79 -9.45 -5.38 1.80
N SER A 80 -8.58 -4.53 1.25
CA SER A 80 -8.44 -4.29 -0.18
C SER A 80 -7.06 -4.74 -0.62
N LEU A 81 -7.04 -5.69 -1.55
CA LEU A 81 -5.85 -6.13 -2.28
C LEU A 81 -6.06 -5.72 -3.74
N GLY A 82 -5.22 -4.84 -4.25
CA GLY A 82 -5.34 -4.33 -5.61
C GLY A 82 -4.00 -3.90 -6.15
N ASP A 83 -3.85 -3.87 -7.46
CA ASP A 83 -2.61 -3.53 -8.15
C ASP A 83 -2.56 -2.05 -8.58
N MET A 84 -3.71 -1.37 -8.52
CA MET A 84 -3.86 0.00 -8.98
C MET A 84 -4.07 1.00 -7.83
N LYS A 85 -3.34 2.12 -7.89
CA LYS A 85 -3.41 3.20 -6.89
C LYS A 85 -4.81 3.81 -6.72
N TYR A 86 -5.63 3.86 -7.76
CA TYR A 86 -6.98 4.41 -7.63
C TYR A 86 -7.90 3.52 -6.79
N GLU A 87 -7.65 2.20 -6.72
CA GLU A 87 -8.42 1.29 -5.87
C GLU A 87 -8.06 1.49 -4.39
N HIS A 88 -6.78 1.69 -4.16
CA HIS A 88 -6.20 2.05 -2.87
C HIS A 88 -6.80 3.36 -2.33
N GLU A 89 -6.84 4.41 -3.14
CA GLU A 89 -7.46 5.68 -2.74
C GLU A 89 -8.98 5.55 -2.60
N ALA A 90 -9.64 4.74 -3.43
CA ALA A 90 -11.07 4.50 -3.31
C ALA A 90 -11.45 3.83 -1.98
N VAL A 91 -10.71 2.83 -1.50
CA VAL A 91 -11.02 2.20 -0.19
C VAL A 91 -10.77 3.15 0.98
N LYS A 92 -9.74 4.00 0.90
CA LYS A 92 -9.49 5.06 1.89
C LYS A 92 -10.62 6.08 1.91
N ALA A 93 -11.02 6.59 0.74
CA ALA A 93 -12.12 7.53 0.61
C ALA A 93 -13.45 6.93 1.10
N MET A 94 -13.70 5.64 0.81
CA MET A 94 -14.86 4.92 1.32
C MET A 94 -14.86 4.93 2.85
N SER A 95 -13.73 4.59 3.46
CA SER A 95 -13.59 4.49 4.91
C SER A 95 -13.71 5.85 5.60
N ALA A 96 -13.07 6.88 5.06
CA ALA A 96 -13.16 8.25 5.58
C ALA A 96 -14.57 8.84 5.47
N SER A 97 -15.33 8.45 4.45
CA SER A 97 -16.71 8.92 4.25
C SER A 97 -17.76 8.18 5.08
N ARG A 98 -17.38 7.08 5.76
CA ARG A 98 -18.30 6.27 6.54
C ARG A 98 -18.67 7.00 7.83
N VAL A 99 -19.94 7.32 7.98
CA VAL A 99 -20.51 7.78 9.26
C VAL A 99 -20.88 6.54 10.08
N PRO A 100 -20.26 6.30 11.26
CA PRO A 100 -20.59 5.16 12.09
C PRO A 100 -22.05 5.25 12.56
N THR A 101 -22.80 4.15 12.44
CA THR A 101 -24.20 4.07 12.87
C THR A 101 -24.30 3.90 14.39
N GLN A 102 -23.25 3.39 15.02
CA GLN A 102 -23.16 3.20 16.46
C GLN A 102 -21.89 3.85 17.01
N ALA A 103 -21.96 4.44 18.21
CA ALA A 103 -20.80 5.09 18.84
C ALA A 103 -19.59 4.15 19.09
N ARG A 104 -19.81 2.84 19.10
CA ARG A 104 -18.77 1.81 19.25
C ARG A 104 -18.33 1.17 17.94
N GLU A 105 -18.91 1.57 16.80
CA GLU A 105 -18.49 1.06 15.50
C GLU A 105 -17.09 1.59 15.17
N ARG A 106 -16.16 0.66 14.96
CA ARG A 106 -14.80 0.96 14.50
C ARG A 106 -14.58 0.18 13.21
N LEU A 107 -14.56 0.88 12.09
CA LEU A 107 -14.15 0.34 10.80
C LEU A 107 -12.62 0.25 10.78
N ARG A 108 -12.10 -0.94 10.50
CA ARG A 108 -10.68 -1.18 10.24
C ARG A 108 -10.48 -1.32 8.74
N THR A 109 -9.60 -0.53 8.17
CA THR A 109 -9.33 -0.51 6.75
C THR A 109 -7.89 -0.91 6.49
N LYS A 110 -7.72 -1.97 5.70
CA LYS A 110 -6.41 -2.52 5.35
C LYS A 110 -6.28 -2.51 3.85
N SER A 111 -5.35 -1.73 3.35
CA SER A 111 -5.18 -1.48 1.93
C SER A 111 -3.76 -1.85 1.52
N PHE A 112 -3.65 -2.69 0.50
CA PHE A 112 -2.38 -3.16 -0.02
C PHE A 112 -2.33 -2.94 -1.52
N VAL A 113 -1.35 -2.16 -1.99
CA VAL A 113 -1.06 -2.00 -3.42
C VAL A 113 -0.05 -3.07 -3.83
N LEU A 114 -0.42 -3.93 -4.76
CA LEU A 114 0.43 -4.99 -5.30
C LEU A 114 1.14 -4.54 -6.59
N SER A 115 2.03 -5.37 -7.12
CA SER A 115 2.67 -5.11 -8.42
C SER A 115 1.61 -5.03 -9.53
N SER A 116 1.72 -4.04 -10.43
CA SER A 116 0.74 -3.76 -11.50
C SER A 116 0.83 -4.70 -12.71
N SER A 117 1.89 -5.48 -12.83
CA SER A 117 2.12 -6.35 -13.99
C SER A 117 2.93 -7.58 -13.60
N PRO A 118 2.44 -8.41 -12.65
CA PRO A 118 3.15 -9.61 -12.26
C PRO A 118 3.11 -10.63 -13.40
N GLU A 119 4.20 -11.36 -13.59
CA GLU A 119 4.17 -12.56 -14.40
C GLU A 119 3.27 -13.63 -13.73
N LEU A 120 2.76 -14.61 -14.50
CA LEU A 120 1.85 -15.64 -13.97
C LEU A 120 2.42 -16.39 -12.75
N ARG A 121 3.74 -16.66 -12.79
CA ARG A 121 4.47 -17.28 -11.67
C ARG A 121 4.47 -16.38 -10.43
N GLU A 122 4.73 -15.09 -10.59
CA GLU A 122 4.77 -14.11 -9.51
C GLU A 122 3.38 -13.92 -8.92
N LEU A 123 2.33 -13.89 -9.76
CA LEU A 123 0.95 -13.81 -9.31
C LEU A 123 0.57 -15.03 -8.46
N THR A 124 0.98 -16.23 -8.89
CA THR A 124 0.73 -17.48 -8.15
C THR A 124 1.44 -17.44 -6.78
N GLN A 125 2.70 -17.02 -6.75
CA GLN A 125 3.45 -16.85 -5.50
C GLN A 125 2.79 -15.81 -4.58
N GLN A 126 2.41 -14.66 -5.12
CA GLN A 126 1.70 -13.62 -4.37
C GLN A 126 0.40 -14.18 -3.76
N LEU A 127 -0.40 -14.92 -4.52
CA LEU A 127 -1.63 -15.54 -4.00
C LEU A 127 -1.36 -16.54 -2.87
N ARG A 128 -0.29 -17.34 -2.96
CA ARG A 128 0.11 -18.28 -1.89
C ARG A 128 0.51 -17.54 -0.62
N VAL A 129 1.36 -16.53 -0.74
CA VAL A 129 1.78 -15.66 0.38
C VAL A 129 0.56 -14.98 1.01
N TRP A 130 -0.35 -14.43 0.21
CA TRP A 130 -1.57 -13.80 0.71
C TRP A 130 -2.54 -14.79 1.35
N GLY A 131 -2.59 -16.03 0.87
CA GLY A 131 -3.36 -17.11 1.52
C GLY A 131 -2.94 -17.32 2.98
N LEU A 132 -1.64 -17.21 3.27
CA LEU A 132 -1.09 -17.32 4.63
C LEU A 132 -1.26 -16.03 5.44
N LEU A 133 -1.08 -14.85 4.82
CA LEU A 133 -1.16 -13.55 5.49
C LEU A 133 -2.59 -13.07 5.78
N LEU A 134 -3.58 -13.45 4.97
CA LEU A 134 -4.96 -12.96 5.11
C LEU A 134 -5.56 -13.20 6.50
N PRO A 135 -5.42 -14.38 7.13
CA PRO A 135 -5.80 -14.58 8.53
C PRO A 135 -5.16 -13.59 9.50
N ALA A 136 -3.90 -13.21 9.26
CA ALA A 136 -3.19 -12.23 10.08
C ALA A 136 -3.75 -10.83 9.92
N CYS A 137 -3.93 -10.38 8.68
CA CYS A 137 -4.57 -9.10 8.39
C CYS A 137 -6.00 -9.05 8.94
N ALA A 138 -6.75 -10.15 8.89
CA ALA A 138 -8.10 -10.22 9.44
C ALA A 138 -8.15 -10.04 10.97
N ARG A 139 -7.16 -10.59 11.69
CA ARG A 139 -7.06 -10.52 13.16
C ARG A 139 -6.49 -9.20 13.66
N PHE A 140 -5.65 -8.52 12.87
CA PHE A 140 -5.04 -7.25 13.27
C PHE A 140 -6.10 -6.17 13.56
N ASP A 141 -6.11 -5.65 14.79
CA ASP A 141 -7.06 -4.63 15.30
C ASP A 141 -6.60 -3.20 14.99
N GLY A 142 -6.34 -2.92 13.72
CA GLY A 142 -5.90 -1.61 13.26
C GLY A 142 -6.11 -1.41 11.78
N ASP A 143 -5.80 -0.18 11.35
CA ASP A 143 -5.75 0.19 9.94
C ASP A 143 -4.36 -0.13 9.38
N MET A 144 -4.30 -0.46 8.09
CA MET A 144 -3.06 -0.73 7.39
C MET A 144 -3.10 -0.06 6.01
N ASP A 145 -1.99 0.54 5.64
CA ASP A 145 -1.80 1.25 4.38
C ASP A 145 -0.40 0.91 3.89
N VAL A 146 -0.31 -0.01 2.93
CA VAL A 146 0.96 -0.59 2.50
C VAL A 146 1.04 -0.61 0.98
N ASP A 147 1.98 0.15 0.42
CA ASP A 147 2.32 0.08 -0.99
C ASP A 147 3.47 -0.92 -1.21
N LEU A 148 3.14 -2.11 -1.71
CA LEU A 148 4.12 -3.14 -2.06
C LEU A 148 4.60 -3.03 -3.51
N SER A 149 3.94 -2.22 -4.34
CA SER A 149 4.30 -2.06 -5.77
C SER A 149 5.68 -1.45 -5.96
N ALA A 150 6.11 -0.59 -5.03
CA ALA A 150 7.39 0.10 -5.05
C ALA A 150 8.37 -0.41 -3.98
N SER A 151 8.01 -1.43 -3.20
CA SER A 151 8.81 -1.88 -2.07
C SER A 151 9.88 -2.87 -2.52
N VAL A 152 11.15 -2.53 -2.26
CA VAL A 152 12.29 -3.44 -2.44
C VAL A 152 12.26 -4.56 -1.39
N ARG A 153 11.62 -4.33 -0.24
CA ARG A 153 11.54 -5.26 0.90
C ARG A 153 10.09 -5.39 1.39
N PRO A 154 9.19 -6.04 0.62
CA PRO A 154 7.77 -6.19 0.97
C PRO A 154 7.55 -6.77 2.37
N PHE A 155 8.32 -7.76 2.80
CA PHE A 155 8.17 -8.36 4.13
C PHE A 155 8.59 -7.43 5.28
N GLU A 156 9.47 -6.46 5.04
CA GLU A 156 9.78 -5.43 6.04
C GLU A 156 8.62 -4.43 6.18
N ALA A 157 8.00 -4.02 5.08
CA ALA A 157 6.81 -3.18 5.10
C ALA A 157 5.65 -3.88 5.82
N LEU A 158 5.45 -5.18 5.54
CA LEU A 158 4.45 -6.02 6.22
C LEU A 158 4.79 -6.23 7.70
N SER A 159 6.06 -6.45 8.04
CA SER A 159 6.55 -6.53 9.43
C SER A 159 6.14 -5.31 10.23
N HIS A 160 6.40 -4.11 9.69
CA HIS A 160 6.01 -2.85 10.32
C HIS A 160 4.49 -2.73 10.45
N ALA A 161 3.74 -3.02 9.38
CA ALA A 161 2.29 -2.85 9.36
C ALA A 161 1.53 -3.84 10.26
N LEU A 162 2.02 -5.09 10.40
CA LEU A 162 1.39 -6.13 11.21
C LEU A 162 1.94 -6.19 12.65
N HIS A 163 3.00 -5.44 12.96
CA HIS A 163 3.78 -5.55 14.19
C HIS A 163 4.33 -6.97 14.43
N ILE A 164 4.79 -7.63 13.36
CA ILE A 164 5.43 -8.96 13.41
C ILE A 164 6.89 -8.82 12.94
N PRO A 165 7.83 -8.46 13.84
CA PRO A 165 9.21 -8.14 13.47
C PRO A 165 9.96 -9.29 12.79
N GLN A 166 9.53 -10.54 13.01
CA GLN A 166 10.11 -11.73 12.40
C GLN A 166 9.93 -11.75 10.88
N LEU A 167 8.85 -11.15 10.34
CA LEU A 167 8.62 -11.09 8.90
C LEU A 167 9.77 -10.37 8.17
N ALA A 168 10.39 -9.35 8.78
CA ALA A 168 11.50 -8.63 8.17
C ALA A 168 12.77 -9.49 7.95
N ARG A 169 12.83 -10.68 8.56
CA ARG A 169 13.94 -11.63 8.42
C ARG A 169 13.77 -12.57 7.22
N LEU A 170 12.55 -12.66 6.67
CA LEU A 170 12.29 -13.51 5.52
C LEU A 170 13.14 -13.03 4.34
N PRO A 171 13.81 -13.95 3.63
CA PRO A 171 14.61 -13.59 2.47
C PRO A 171 13.69 -13.00 1.40
N VAL A 172 14.06 -11.83 0.88
CA VAL A 172 13.29 -11.14 -0.19
C VAL A 172 14.04 -11.16 -1.52
N GLN A 173 15.14 -11.90 -1.61
CA GLN A 173 16.14 -11.68 -2.66
C GLN A 173 15.71 -12.16 -4.04
N GLY A 174 16.14 -11.37 -5.03
CA GLY A 174 15.92 -11.51 -6.46
C GLY A 174 16.41 -12.85 -7.00
N CYS A 175 15.53 -13.82 -6.94
CA CYS A 175 15.67 -15.18 -7.45
C CYS A 175 15.88 -15.26 -8.97
N PHE A 176 16.05 -14.14 -9.67
CA PHE A 176 16.09 -14.08 -11.13
C PHE A 176 17.25 -14.89 -11.74
N ASP A 177 18.30 -15.18 -10.95
CA ASP A 177 19.49 -15.92 -11.40
C ASP A 177 19.51 -17.41 -11.00
N LEU A 178 18.53 -17.89 -10.21
CA LEU A 178 18.45 -19.30 -9.83
C LEU A 178 17.79 -20.13 -10.93
N ASP A 179 18.18 -21.40 -11.06
CA ASP A 179 17.50 -22.35 -11.95
C ASP A 179 16.04 -22.56 -11.50
N PRO A 180 15.05 -22.74 -12.39
CA PRO A 180 13.64 -22.88 -12.01
C PRO A 180 13.37 -23.91 -10.90
N GLU A 181 14.13 -25.00 -10.81
CA GLU A 181 13.99 -25.99 -9.73
C GLU A 181 14.42 -25.41 -8.37
N GLU A 182 15.53 -24.66 -8.34
CA GLU A 182 16.01 -23.96 -7.14
C GLU A 182 15.05 -22.83 -6.74
N GLN A 183 14.47 -22.11 -7.72
CA GLN A 183 13.44 -21.10 -7.46
C GLN A 183 12.25 -21.71 -6.74
N GLN A 184 11.78 -22.87 -7.20
CA GLN A 184 10.63 -23.54 -6.63
C GLN A 184 10.92 -24.05 -5.21
N LEU A 185 12.08 -24.66 -4.97
CA LEU A 185 12.47 -25.12 -3.64
C LEU A 185 12.53 -23.96 -2.64
N TRP A 186 13.16 -22.85 -3.05
CA TRP A 186 13.25 -21.64 -2.23
C TRP A 186 11.86 -21.04 -1.94
N GLN A 187 10.93 -21.09 -2.90
CA GLN A 187 9.56 -20.63 -2.69
C GLN A 187 8.82 -21.48 -1.64
N GLU A 188 9.01 -22.80 -1.62
CA GLU A 188 8.40 -23.66 -0.60
C GLU A 188 8.99 -23.36 0.79
N GLU A 189 10.32 -23.25 0.89
CA GLU A 189 11.00 -22.90 2.15
C GLU A 189 10.52 -21.56 2.70
N LEU A 190 10.39 -20.54 1.84
CA LEU A 190 9.83 -19.24 2.21
C LEU A 190 8.40 -19.35 2.78
N LEU A 191 7.55 -20.18 2.17
CA LEU A 191 6.16 -20.34 2.60
C LEU A 191 6.06 -21.09 3.93
N ASP A 192 6.92 -22.09 4.14
CA ASP A 192 7.03 -22.82 5.40
C ASP A 192 7.50 -21.89 6.53
N ASP A 193 8.56 -21.11 6.29
CA ASP A 193 9.06 -20.12 7.25
C ASP A 193 8.00 -19.06 7.58
N LEU A 194 7.29 -18.56 6.56
CA LEU A 194 6.19 -17.63 6.76
C LEU A 194 5.06 -18.24 7.61
N ALA A 195 4.70 -19.49 7.35
CA ALA A 195 3.67 -20.19 8.12
C ALA A 195 4.07 -20.36 9.59
N VAL A 196 5.33 -20.73 9.86
CA VAL A 196 5.88 -20.84 11.22
C VAL A 196 5.84 -19.48 11.94
N ILE A 197 6.35 -18.42 11.31
CA ILE A 197 6.36 -17.07 11.89
C ILE A 197 4.95 -16.60 12.25
N LEU A 198 3.98 -16.80 11.33
CA LEU A 198 2.60 -16.39 11.58
C LEU A 198 1.96 -17.23 12.68
N HIS A 199 2.22 -18.53 12.71
CA HIS A 199 1.74 -19.40 13.78
C HIS A 199 2.23 -18.94 15.16
N GLU A 200 3.55 -18.72 15.29
CA GLU A 200 4.17 -18.23 16.54
C GLU A 200 3.61 -16.88 16.99
N ALA A 201 3.38 -15.96 16.05
CA ALA A 201 2.79 -14.66 16.35
C ALA A 201 1.37 -14.80 16.93
N PHE A 202 0.56 -15.73 16.43
CA PHE A 202 -0.80 -15.95 16.92
C PHE A 202 -0.88 -16.74 18.22
N THR A 203 0.03 -17.69 18.43
CA THR A 203 0.06 -18.43 19.71
C THR A 203 0.59 -17.54 20.83
N SER A 204 1.53 -16.64 20.55
CA SER A 204 2.07 -15.74 21.56
C SER A 204 1.06 -14.70 22.06
N ASP A 205 0.21 -14.17 21.19
CA ASP A 205 -0.82 -13.17 21.57
C ASP A 205 -1.98 -13.80 22.37
N SER A 206 -2.08 -15.14 22.39
CA SER A 206 -3.08 -15.86 23.19
C SER A 206 -2.73 -15.97 24.68
N GLN A 207 -1.50 -15.62 25.07
CA GLN A 207 -1.25 -15.37 26.49
C GLN A 207 -2.05 -14.14 26.90
N PRO A 208 -3.00 -14.26 27.85
CA PRO A 208 -3.74 -13.10 28.33
C PRO A 208 -2.68 -12.11 28.77
N ARG A 209 -2.61 -10.96 28.10
CA ARG A 209 -1.79 -9.83 28.56
C ARG A 209 -2.30 -9.58 29.96
N GLY A 210 -1.59 -10.15 30.94
CA GLY A 210 -1.95 -10.09 32.34
C GLY A 210 -2.24 -8.64 32.59
N LEU A 211 -3.42 -8.37 33.13
CA LEU A 211 -3.95 -7.04 33.41
C LEU A 211 -2.91 -6.26 34.22
N SER A 212 -1.91 -5.71 33.54
CA SER A 212 -1.09 -4.62 34.00
C SER A 212 -2.02 -3.43 33.90
N ALA A 213 -2.90 -3.35 34.89
CA ALA A 213 -3.76 -2.23 35.16
C ALA A 213 -2.84 -1.05 35.51
N SER A 214 -2.17 -0.49 34.52
CA SER A 214 -1.78 0.90 34.58
C SER A 214 -3.10 1.66 34.68
N PRO A 215 -3.40 2.31 35.83
CA PRO A 215 -4.66 2.99 36.02
C PRO A 215 -4.81 4.02 34.91
N LYS A 216 -5.78 3.82 34.00
CA LYS A 216 -6.14 4.86 33.04
C LYS A 216 -6.50 6.10 33.85
N PRO A 217 -5.84 7.25 33.63
CA PRO A 217 -6.22 8.48 34.31
C PRO A 217 -7.70 8.71 34.03
N ARG A 218 -8.48 8.79 35.11
CA ARG A 218 -9.91 9.08 35.06
C ARG A 218 -10.03 10.49 34.49
N LEU A 219 -10.37 10.58 33.21
CA LEU A 219 -10.77 11.84 32.58
C LEU A 219 -12.01 12.32 33.31
N GLU A 220 -11.83 13.27 34.24
CA GLU A 220 -12.93 14.00 34.84
C GLU A 220 -13.62 14.78 33.74
N LEU A 221 -14.84 14.36 33.39
CA LEU A 221 -15.68 15.11 32.46
C LEU A 221 -15.99 16.48 33.09
N PRO A 222 -15.89 17.58 32.33
CA PRO A 222 -16.28 18.89 32.82
C PRO A 222 -17.75 18.87 33.23
N LYS A 223 -18.02 19.25 34.48
CA LYS A 223 -19.37 19.45 35.01
C LYS A 223 -20.03 20.56 34.21
N TYR A 224 -20.92 20.21 33.29
CA TYR A 224 -21.78 21.18 32.62
C TYR A 224 -22.66 21.85 33.67
N GLY A 225 -22.46 23.17 33.82
CA GLY A 225 -23.20 24.00 34.76
C GLY A 225 -24.69 23.98 34.48
N GLN A 226 -25.46 23.83 35.56
CA GLN A 226 -26.89 24.11 35.59
C GLN A 226 -27.09 25.59 35.27
N PHE A 227 -27.72 25.88 34.13
CA PHE A 227 -28.35 27.18 33.92
C PHE A 227 -29.71 27.13 34.62
N HIS A 228 -29.87 28.02 35.61
CA HIS A 228 -31.13 28.31 36.29
C HIS A 228 -31.95 29.33 35.52
#